data_AF-A0A0L8TUJ5-F1
#
_entry.id   AF-A0A0L8TUJ5-F1
#
_cell.length_a   1.000
_cell.length_b   1.000
_cell.length_c   1.000
_cell.angle_alpha   90.00
_cell.angle_beta   90.00
_cell.angle_gamma   90.00
#
_symmetry.space_group_name_H-M   'P 1'
#
loop_
_entity.id
_entity.type
_entity.pdbx_description
1 polymer ?
#
loop_
_entity_poly.entity_id
_entity_poly.type
_entity_poly.pdbx_seq_one_letter_code
_entity_poly.pdbx_strand_id
1 'polypeptide(L)'
;MQDIWLVISKWDWSGIVQAGSGLLTVVVAYCALSSWKIQQKSAQVNALFDELITEVNEFIRHSVVPAQIVKFSHIRFESHKDYIELDKSLPHPEVVYVINEFGNDLSKQLIAALEPCGQNSSRIKSLLVRIQLHQPLGFEDCINACNYIVWQHDRMQAFAMTLGSPHMNWENPMVAKSVENSLAITAENIEEHTNENYAKLLKYITKTYGIIYKKPNKAFKSDS
;
A
#
# COMPACT_ATOMS: atom_id res chain seq x y z
N MET A 1 47.40 48.46 -31.00
CA MET A 1 46.70 47.19 -31.38
C MET A 1 47.67 46.08 -31.81
N GLN A 2 48.80 46.37 -32.48
CA GLN A 2 49.81 45.36 -32.84
C GLN A 2 50.51 44.73 -31.62
N ASP A 3 50.78 45.49 -30.56
CA ASP A 3 51.48 44.96 -29.37
C ASP A 3 50.66 43.96 -28.55
N ILE A 4 49.33 44.11 -28.50
CA ILE A 4 48.43 43.17 -27.83
C ILE A 4 48.43 41.83 -28.56
N TRP A 5 48.49 41.85 -29.89
CA TRP A 5 48.51 40.65 -30.72
C TRP A 5 49.80 39.84 -30.55
N LEU A 6 50.94 40.52 -30.41
CA LEU A 6 52.24 39.91 -30.13
C LEU A 6 52.34 39.28 -28.73
N VAL A 7 51.64 39.85 -27.74
CA VAL A 7 51.56 39.28 -26.38
C VAL A 7 50.65 38.05 -26.36
N ILE A 8 49.52 38.09 -27.07
CA ILE A 8 48.56 36.98 -27.17
C ILE A 8 49.17 35.79 -27.95
N SER A 9 49.97 36.02 -28.99
CA SER A 9 50.58 34.93 -29.76
C SER A 9 51.73 34.21 -29.04
N LYS A 10 52.26 34.79 -27.96
CA LYS A 10 53.36 34.22 -27.15
C LYS A 10 52.89 33.35 -25.99
N TRP A 11 51.59 33.29 -25.74
CA TRP A 11 51.04 32.39 -24.73
C TRP A 11 51.19 30.93 -25.17
N ASP A 12 51.46 30.04 -24.21
CA ASP A 12 51.47 28.60 -24.43
C ASP A 12 50.02 28.10 -24.59
N TRP A 13 49.46 28.36 -25.76
CA TRP A 13 48.12 27.95 -26.15
C TRP A 13 47.94 26.42 -26.06
N SER A 14 49.01 25.64 -26.23
CA SER A 14 48.98 24.19 -26.06
C SER A 14 48.75 23.83 -24.59
N GLY A 15 49.50 24.42 -23.67
CA GLY A 15 49.32 24.23 -22.23
C GLY A 15 47.95 24.71 -21.72
N ILE A 16 47.45 25.84 -22.22
CA ILE A 16 46.11 26.37 -21.87
C ILE A 16 45.00 25.44 -22.38
N VAL A 17 45.12 24.92 -23.61
CA VAL A 17 44.14 23.99 -24.19
C VAL A 17 44.17 22.63 -23.48
N GLN A 18 45.35 22.13 -23.08
CA GLN A 18 45.48 20.89 -22.30
C GLN A 18 44.92 21.04 -20.87
N ALA A 19 45.13 22.19 -20.22
CA ALA A 19 44.51 22.47 -18.92
C ALA A 19 42.97 22.60 -19.06
N GLY A 20 42.50 23.24 -20.13
CA GLY A 20 41.07 23.36 -20.44
C GLY A 20 40.40 22.01 -20.74
N SER A 21 41.06 21.12 -21.48
CA SER A 21 40.55 19.78 -21.75
C SER A 21 40.48 18.91 -20.50
N GLY A 22 41.50 18.97 -19.63
CA GLY A 22 41.49 18.29 -18.33
C GLY A 22 40.33 18.72 -17.43
N LEU A 23 40.05 20.03 -17.34
CA LEU A 23 38.90 20.55 -16.60
C LEU A 23 37.56 20.08 -17.19
N LEU A 24 37.42 20.11 -18.52
CA LEU A 24 36.22 19.59 -19.19
C LEU A 24 36.02 18.10 -18.90
N THR A 25 37.09 17.29 -18.95
CA THR A 25 37.01 15.86 -18.61
C THR A 25 36.55 15.64 -17.18
N VAL A 26 37.04 16.41 -16.21
CA VAL A 26 36.60 16.33 -14.81
C VAL A 26 35.13 16.69 -14.66
N VAL A 27 34.68 17.77 -15.31
CA VAL A 27 33.26 18.19 -15.29
C VAL A 27 32.37 17.12 -15.92
N VAL A 28 32.76 16.56 -17.07
CA VAL A 28 32.00 15.49 -17.74
C VAL A 28 31.96 14.24 -16.87
N ALA A 29 33.07 13.83 -16.26
CA ALA A 29 33.12 12.67 -15.37
C ALA A 29 32.24 12.87 -14.13
N TYR A 30 32.22 14.07 -13.54
CA TYR A 30 31.34 14.41 -12.42
C TYR A 30 29.85 14.37 -12.83
N CYS A 31 29.51 14.95 -13.98
CA CYS A 31 28.15 14.88 -14.53
C CYS A 31 27.72 13.43 -14.82
N ALA A 32 28.61 12.61 -15.37
CA ALA A 32 28.35 11.20 -15.62
C ALA A 32 28.15 10.42 -14.30
N LEU A 33 28.99 10.63 -13.29
CA LEU A 33 28.90 9.96 -12.00
C LEU A 33 27.61 10.32 -11.26
N SER A 34 27.25 11.62 -11.25
CA SER A 34 26.00 12.09 -10.63
C SER A 34 24.76 11.55 -11.35
N SER A 35 24.77 11.54 -12.69
CA SER A 35 23.71 10.92 -13.49
C SER A 35 23.59 9.41 -13.21
N TRP A 36 24.72 8.71 -13.15
CA TRP A 36 24.76 7.28 -12.88
C TRP A 36 24.20 6.94 -11.50
N LYS A 37 24.59 7.68 -10.45
CA LYS A 37 24.06 7.50 -9.09
C LYS A 37 22.53 7.64 -9.05
N ILE A 38 22.00 8.63 -9.76
CA ILE A 38 20.55 8.89 -9.83
C ILE A 38 19.84 7.80 -10.62
N GLN A 39 20.44 7.31 -11.70
CA GLN A 39 19.90 6.19 -12.48
C GLN A 39 19.85 4.91 -11.66
N GLN A 40 20.91 4.61 -10.89
CA GLN A 40 20.95 3.45 -10.00
C GLN A 40 19.88 3.55 -8.90
N LYS A 41 19.74 4.71 -8.25
CA LYS A 41 18.67 4.96 -7.25
C LYS A 41 17.28 4.77 -7.88
N SER A 42 17.07 5.31 -9.08
CA SER A 42 15.82 5.16 -9.82
C SER A 42 15.49 3.70 -10.14
N ALA A 43 16.48 2.91 -10.57
CA ALA A 43 16.29 1.50 -10.87
C ALA A 43 15.92 0.67 -9.63
N GLN A 44 16.58 0.94 -8.49
CA GLN A 44 16.25 0.29 -7.21
C GLN A 44 14.82 0.61 -6.77
N VAL A 45 14.42 1.88 -6.85
CA VAL A 45 13.07 2.31 -6.46
C VAL A 45 12.00 1.71 -7.38
N ASN A 46 12.24 1.64 -8.68
CA ASN A 46 11.31 0.98 -9.61
C ASN A 46 11.16 -0.51 -9.29
N ALA A 47 12.26 -1.22 -9.04
CA ALA A 47 12.21 -2.63 -8.64
C ALA A 47 11.40 -2.83 -7.35
N LEU A 48 11.56 -1.94 -6.37
CA LEU A 48 10.77 -1.99 -5.13
C LEU A 48 9.28 -1.69 -5.36
N PHE A 49 8.95 -0.76 -6.27
CA PHE A 49 7.56 -0.50 -6.64
C PHE A 49 6.92 -1.66 -7.38
N ASP A 50 7.67 -2.33 -8.25
CA ASP A 50 7.20 -3.54 -8.93
C ASP A 50 6.94 -4.66 -7.90
N GLU A 51 7.85 -4.87 -6.95
CA GLU A 51 7.68 -5.82 -5.83
C GLU A 51 6.45 -5.46 -4.97
N LEU A 52 6.24 -4.16 -4.69
CA LEU A 52 5.07 -3.67 -3.96
C LEU A 52 3.76 -3.95 -4.71
N ILE A 53 3.72 -3.69 -6.02
CA ILE A 53 2.52 -3.98 -6.84
C ILE A 53 2.24 -5.48 -6.83
N THR A 54 3.26 -6.32 -6.96
CA THR A 54 3.10 -7.77 -6.89
C THR A 54 2.51 -8.19 -5.55
N GLU A 55 3.08 -7.75 -4.43
CA GLU A 55 2.59 -8.12 -3.10
C GLU A 55 1.17 -7.57 -2.80
N VAL A 56 0.82 -6.39 -3.31
CA VAL A 56 -0.55 -5.86 -3.21
C VAL A 56 -1.52 -6.69 -4.05
N ASN A 57 -1.15 -7.11 -5.26
CA ASN A 57 -2.01 -7.98 -6.08
C ASN A 57 -2.21 -9.35 -5.42
N GLU A 58 -1.16 -9.91 -4.81
CA GLU A 58 -1.24 -11.15 -4.05
C GLU A 58 -2.19 -10.99 -2.84
N PHE A 59 -2.09 -9.88 -2.10
CA PHE A 59 -3.04 -9.55 -1.03
C PHE A 59 -4.49 -9.50 -1.54
N ILE A 60 -4.75 -8.78 -2.64
CA ILE A 60 -6.08 -8.65 -3.24
C ILE A 60 -6.60 -10.04 -3.61
N ARG A 61 -5.78 -10.87 -4.27
CA ARG A 61 -6.16 -12.24 -4.64
C ARG A 61 -6.52 -13.08 -3.42
N HIS A 62 -5.72 -13.02 -2.37
CA HIS A 62 -5.99 -13.78 -1.14
C HIS A 62 -7.21 -13.26 -0.37
N SER A 63 -7.57 -11.97 -0.51
CA SER A 63 -8.72 -11.37 0.17
C SER A 63 -10.09 -11.80 -0.37
N VAL A 64 -10.14 -12.39 -1.58
CA VAL A 64 -11.41 -12.78 -2.22
C VAL A 64 -12.18 -13.82 -1.40
N VAL A 65 -11.49 -14.88 -0.96
CA VAL A 65 -12.11 -15.97 -0.18
C VAL A 65 -12.64 -15.46 1.18
N PRO A 66 -11.87 -14.77 2.03
CA PRO A 66 -12.41 -14.25 3.29
C PRO A 66 -13.54 -13.24 3.07
N ALA A 67 -13.50 -12.40 2.03
CA ALA A 67 -14.63 -11.52 1.69
C ALA A 67 -15.90 -12.31 1.33
N GLN A 68 -15.77 -13.43 0.61
CA GLN A 68 -16.91 -14.32 0.34
C GLN A 68 -17.48 -14.96 1.62
N ILE A 69 -16.62 -15.34 2.57
CA ILE A 69 -17.09 -15.87 3.86
C ILE A 69 -17.88 -14.80 4.64
N VAL A 70 -17.44 -13.53 4.61
CA VAL A 70 -18.20 -12.40 5.16
C VAL A 70 -19.58 -12.30 4.49
N LYS A 71 -19.63 -12.37 3.15
CA LYS A 71 -20.89 -12.35 2.39
C LYS A 71 -21.83 -13.50 2.78
N PHE A 72 -21.32 -14.72 2.87
CA PHE A 72 -22.13 -15.89 3.24
C PHE A 72 -22.61 -15.82 4.70
N SER A 73 -21.81 -15.22 5.60
CA SER A 73 -22.23 -14.97 6.97
C SER A 73 -23.42 -14.01 7.02
N HIS A 74 -23.38 -12.92 6.23
CA HIS A 74 -24.51 -12.00 6.08
C HIS A 74 -25.75 -12.69 5.52
N ILE A 75 -25.61 -13.49 4.45
CA ILE A 75 -26.72 -14.28 3.90
C ILE A 75 -27.33 -15.20 4.97
N ARG A 76 -26.49 -15.77 5.85
CA ARG A 76 -26.95 -16.64 6.93
C ARG A 76 -27.69 -15.86 8.02
N PHE A 77 -27.28 -14.65 8.35
CA PHE A 77 -28.06 -13.78 9.23
C PHE A 77 -29.43 -13.48 8.63
N GLU A 78 -29.45 -13.05 7.36
CA GLU A 78 -30.67 -12.72 6.63
C GLU A 78 -31.64 -13.91 6.53
N SER A 79 -31.12 -15.13 6.33
CA SER A 79 -31.96 -16.33 6.21
C SER A 79 -32.65 -16.73 7.52
N HIS A 80 -32.22 -16.19 8.67
CA HIS A 80 -32.77 -16.51 9.98
C HIS A 80 -33.65 -15.40 10.57
N LYS A 81 -33.91 -14.30 9.85
CA LYS A 81 -34.71 -13.17 10.37
C LYS A 81 -36.09 -13.55 10.93
N ASP A 82 -36.74 -14.55 10.33
CA ASP A 82 -38.09 -15.00 10.72
C ASP A 82 -38.08 -16.33 11.49
N TYR A 83 -36.95 -16.71 12.08
CA TYR A 83 -36.85 -17.97 12.81
C TYR A 83 -37.71 -17.94 14.09
N ILE A 84 -38.39 -19.05 14.40
CA ILE A 84 -39.41 -19.10 15.46
C ILE A 84 -38.77 -18.99 16.86
N GLU A 85 -37.53 -19.44 17.01
CA GLU A 85 -36.81 -19.54 18.30
C GLU A 85 -35.99 -18.28 18.65
N LEU A 86 -36.17 -17.18 17.91
CA LEU A 86 -35.43 -15.95 18.15
C LEU A 86 -35.87 -15.25 19.45
N ASP A 87 -34.89 -14.86 20.26
CA ASP A 87 -35.11 -13.98 21.41
C ASP A 87 -35.33 -12.52 20.95
N LYS A 88 -36.60 -12.17 20.72
CA LYS A 88 -37.01 -10.84 20.24
C LYS A 88 -36.70 -9.68 21.20
N SER A 89 -36.19 -9.96 22.41
CA SER A 89 -35.73 -8.91 23.33
C SER A 89 -34.38 -8.30 22.94
N LEU A 90 -33.60 -9.00 22.09
CA LEU A 90 -32.28 -8.58 21.64
C LEU A 90 -32.35 -7.68 20.39
N PRO A 91 -31.37 -6.79 20.16
CA PRO A 91 -31.36 -5.86 19.03
C PRO A 91 -31.13 -6.52 17.65
N HIS A 92 -30.43 -7.66 17.60
CA HIS A 92 -30.17 -8.44 16.37
C HIS A 92 -30.29 -9.95 16.65
N PRO A 93 -31.50 -10.45 16.92
CA PRO A 93 -31.69 -11.80 17.43
C PRO A 93 -31.23 -12.88 16.43
N GLU A 94 -31.41 -12.66 15.13
CA GLU A 94 -30.94 -13.54 14.06
C GLU A 94 -29.41 -13.66 14.02
N VAL A 95 -28.72 -12.55 14.28
CA VAL A 95 -27.24 -12.51 14.33
C VAL A 95 -26.75 -13.26 15.55
N VAL A 96 -27.36 -13.02 16.71
CA VAL A 96 -27.02 -13.70 17.97
C VAL A 96 -27.24 -15.21 17.83
N TYR A 97 -28.37 -15.63 17.24
CA TYR A 97 -28.65 -17.04 16.97
C TYR A 97 -27.55 -17.68 16.11
N VAL A 98 -27.22 -17.07 14.97
CA VAL A 98 -26.20 -17.60 14.06
C VAL A 98 -24.81 -17.63 14.71
N ILE A 99 -24.45 -16.62 15.51
CA ILE A 99 -23.19 -16.59 16.25
C ILE A 99 -23.14 -17.74 17.27
N ASN A 100 -24.22 -17.99 18.00
CA ASN A 100 -24.27 -19.07 18.98
C ASN A 100 -24.15 -20.45 18.33
N GLU A 101 -24.85 -20.67 17.22
CA GLU A 101 -24.92 -21.99 16.58
C GLU A 101 -23.72 -22.26 15.65
N PHE A 102 -23.32 -21.27 14.85
CA PHE A 102 -22.32 -21.45 13.77
C PHE A 102 -21.08 -20.56 13.92
N GLY A 103 -21.08 -19.61 14.85
CA GLY A 103 -20.09 -18.53 14.90
C GLY A 103 -18.65 -19.02 15.09
N ASN A 104 -18.43 -20.02 15.93
CA ASN A 104 -17.10 -20.59 16.15
C ASN A 104 -16.48 -21.22 14.88
N ASP A 105 -17.29 -21.90 14.07
CA ASP A 105 -16.83 -22.52 12.83
C ASP A 105 -16.59 -21.47 11.75
N LEU A 106 -17.53 -20.54 11.56
CA LEU A 106 -17.40 -19.42 10.62
C LEU A 106 -16.18 -18.55 10.95
N SER A 107 -15.94 -18.27 12.23
CA SER A 107 -14.78 -17.50 12.70
C SER A 107 -13.47 -18.22 12.38
N LYS A 108 -13.36 -19.52 12.67
CA LYS A 108 -12.17 -20.32 12.35
C LYS A 108 -11.89 -20.37 10.85
N GLN A 109 -12.91 -20.59 10.03
CA GLN A 109 -12.79 -20.61 8.58
C GLN A 109 -12.32 -19.25 8.06
N LEU A 110 -12.89 -18.16 8.55
CA LEU A 110 -12.52 -16.81 8.15
C LEU A 110 -11.08 -16.46 8.57
N ILE A 111 -10.68 -16.77 9.80
CA ILE A 111 -9.32 -16.52 10.29
C ILE A 111 -8.29 -17.33 9.47
N ALA A 112 -8.57 -18.60 9.19
CA ALA A 112 -7.68 -19.42 8.37
C ALA A 112 -7.56 -18.86 6.94
N ALA A 113 -8.66 -18.38 6.35
CA ALA A 113 -8.65 -17.74 5.03
C ALA A 113 -7.91 -16.38 5.01
N LEU A 114 -7.83 -15.69 6.15
CA LEU A 114 -7.12 -14.41 6.28
C LEU A 114 -5.61 -14.55 6.46
N GLU A 115 -5.11 -15.72 6.87
CA GLU A 115 -3.68 -15.91 7.17
C GLU A 115 -2.74 -15.51 6.02
N PRO A 116 -2.99 -15.87 4.74
CA PRO A 116 -2.15 -15.41 3.63
C PRO A 116 -2.18 -13.88 3.47
N CYS A 117 -3.34 -13.25 3.66
CA CYS A 117 -3.47 -11.79 3.61
C CYS A 117 -2.61 -11.10 4.69
N GLY A 118 -2.55 -11.69 5.89
CA GLY A 118 -1.70 -11.19 6.99
C GLY A 118 -0.21 -11.24 6.64
N GLN A 119 0.23 -12.28 5.93
CA GLN A 119 1.61 -12.39 5.44
C GLN A 119 1.91 -11.31 4.38
N ASN A 120 1.02 -11.13 3.39
CA ASN A 120 1.19 -10.08 2.39
C ASN A 120 1.19 -8.68 3.03
N SER A 121 0.29 -8.41 3.99
CA SER A 121 0.25 -7.17 4.76
C SER A 121 1.60 -6.82 5.40
N SER A 122 2.25 -7.81 6.01
CA SER A 122 3.57 -7.63 6.63
C SER A 122 4.65 -7.31 5.61
N ARG A 123 4.63 -7.96 4.43
CA ARG A 123 5.56 -7.70 3.33
C ARG A 123 5.34 -6.31 2.72
N ILE A 124 4.09 -5.92 2.47
CA ILE A 124 3.72 -4.58 1.99
C ILE A 124 4.30 -3.51 2.93
N LYS A 125 4.09 -3.65 4.25
CA LYS A 125 4.63 -2.71 5.24
C LYS A 125 6.17 -2.63 5.19
N SER A 126 6.84 -3.78 5.08
CA SER A 126 8.31 -3.83 4.93
C SER A 126 8.79 -3.13 3.66
N LEU A 127 8.11 -3.34 2.53
CA LEU A 127 8.42 -2.68 1.25
C LEU A 127 8.22 -1.17 1.32
N LEU A 128 7.15 -0.70 1.97
CA LEU A 128 6.93 0.74 2.17
C LEU A 128 8.09 1.38 2.93
N VAL A 129 8.58 0.74 4.00
CA VAL A 129 9.75 1.22 4.76
C VAL A 129 10.99 1.25 3.88
N ARG A 130 11.27 0.19 3.11
CA ARG A 130 12.41 0.13 2.18
C ARG A 130 12.35 1.24 1.13
N ILE A 131 11.18 1.49 0.54
CA ILE A 131 10.98 2.56 -0.44
C ILE A 131 11.16 3.93 0.21
N GLN A 132 10.68 4.13 1.44
CA GLN A 132 10.81 5.39 2.18
C GLN A 132 12.26 5.83 2.34
N LEU A 133 13.21 4.89 2.48
CA LEU A 133 14.64 5.17 2.57
C LEU A 133 15.17 5.94 1.34
N HIS A 134 14.52 5.79 0.18
CA HIS A 134 14.89 6.51 -1.04
C HIS A 134 14.20 7.87 -1.19
N GLN A 135 13.29 8.22 -0.26
CA GLN A 135 12.53 9.47 -0.21
C GLN A 135 11.88 9.90 -1.54
N PRO A 136 11.02 9.07 -2.17
CA PRO A 136 10.23 9.51 -3.31
C PRO A 136 9.36 10.72 -2.95
N LEU A 137 9.13 11.60 -3.93
CA LEU A 137 8.32 12.79 -3.72
C LEU A 137 6.83 12.43 -3.58
N GLY A 138 6.19 12.86 -2.48
CA GLY A 138 4.77 12.60 -2.23
C GLY A 138 4.44 11.15 -1.86
N PHE A 139 5.41 10.43 -1.30
CA PHE A 139 5.31 9.00 -0.97
C PHE A 139 4.19 8.66 0.03
N GLU A 140 3.72 9.65 0.78
CA GLU A 140 2.63 9.58 1.74
C GLU A 140 1.32 9.14 1.07
N ASP A 141 1.07 9.53 -0.18
CA ASP A 141 -0.09 9.06 -0.95
C ASP A 141 -0.03 7.54 -1.19
N CYS A 142 1.18 7.02 -1.45
CA CYS A 142 1.43 5.58 -1.63
C CYS A 142 1.21 4.81 -0.33
N ILE A 143 1.81 5.30 0.76
CA ILE A 143 1.67 4.70 2.09
C ILE A 143 0.20 4.64 2.50
N ASN A 144 -0.53 5.73 2.36
CA ASN A 144 -1.95 5.79 2.73
C ASN A 144 -2.78 4.81 1.91
N ALA A 145 -2.57 4.76 0.58
CA ALA A 145 -3.27 3.80 -0.27
C ALA A 145 -3.02 2.34 0.17
N CYS A 146 -1.76 1.97 0.38
CA CYS A 146 -1.41 0.63 0.86
C CYS A 146 -1.98 0.33 2.25
N ASN A 147 -1.96 1.30 3.17
CA ASN A 147 -2.54 1.13 4.51
C ASN A 147 -4.06 0.89 4.44
N TYR A 148 -4.79 1.62 3.59
CA TYR A 148 -6.24 1.40 3.44
C TYR A 148 -6.59 0.07 2.77
N ILE A 149 -5.74 -0.43 1.87
CA ILE A 149 -5.88 -1.78 1.29
C ILE A 149 -5.67 -2.82 2.40
N VAL A 150 -4.56 -2.74 3.12
CA VAL A 150 -4.23 -3.66 4.21
C VAL A 150 -5.27 -3.61 5.33
N TRP A 151 -5.85 -2.45 5.61
CA TRP A 151 -6.87 -2.28 6.64
C TRP A 151 -8.11 -3.17 6.41
N GLN A 152 -8.38 -3.59 5.18
CA GLN A 152 -9.49 -4.51 4.91
C GLN A 152 -9.28 -5.88 5.57
N HIS A 153 -8.03 -6.33 5.72
CA HIS A 153 -7.71 -7.52 6.52
C HIS A 153 -8.17 -7.35 7.97
N ASP A 154 -7.82 -6.23 8.60
CA ASP A 154 -8.14 -5.98 10.00
C ASP A 154 -9.66 -5.87 10.22
N ARG A 155 -10.38 -5.30 9.25
CA ARG A 155 -11.85 -5.27 9.25
C ARG A 155 -12.46 -6.67 9.19
N MET A 156 -12.01 -7.52 8.27
CA MET A 156 -12.48 -8.91 8.18
C MET A 156 -12.10 -9.71 9.44
N GLN A 157 -10.93 -9.45 10.02
CA GLN A 157 -10.53 -10.07 11.28
C GLN A 157 -11.45 -9.64 12.43
N ALA A 158 -11.79 -8.36 12.54
CA ALA A 158 -12.73 -7.88 13.55
C ALA A 158 -14.13 -8.52 13.41
N PHE A 159 -14.60 -8.70 12.17
CA PHE A 159 -15.82 -9.46 11.87
C PHE A 159 -15.70 -10.92 12.34
N ALA A 160 -14.58 -11.59 12.04
CA ALA A 160 -14.32 -12.96 12.49
C ALA A 160 -14.32 -13.10 14.02
N MET A 161 -13.74 -12.14 14.74
CA MET A 161 -13.73 -12.12 16.20
C MET A 161 -15.14 -11.93 16.78
N THR A 162 -15.97 -11.11 16.12
CA THR A 162 -17.38 -10.96 16.48
C THR A 162 -18.13 -12.28 16.32
N LEU A 163 -17.92 -12.97 15.19
CA LEU A 163 -18.49 -14.30 14.96
C LEU A 163 -18.05 -15.34 15.99
N GLY A 164 -16.79 -15.31 16.42
CA GLY A 164 -16.21 -16.27 17.35
C GLY A 164 -16.54 -16.04 18.83
N SER A 165 -17.43 -15.08 19.14
CA SER A 165 -17.70 -14.64 20.50
C SER A 165 -19.16 -14.89 20.91
N PRO A 166 -19.59 -16.15 21.11
CA PRO A 166 -20.99 -16.47 21.45
C PRO A 166 -21.45 -15.96 22.82
N HIS A 167 -20.51 -15.72 23.73
CA HIS A 167 -20.81 -15.32 25.12
C HIS A 167 -20.70 -13.81 25.36
N MET A 168 -20.90 -12.99 24.33
CA MET A 168 -20.97 -11.54 24.52
C MET A 168 -22.19 -11.14 25.36
N ASN A 169 -22.10 -10.03 26.09
CA ASN A 169 -23.25 -9.48 26.81
C ASN A 169 -24.19 -8.78 25.82
N TRP A 170 -25.04 -9.56 25.15
CA TRP A 170 -25.89 -9.11 24.03
C TRP A 170 -26.89 -8.00 24.39
N GLU A 171 -27.26 -7.88 25.66
CA GLU A 171 -28.13 -6.82 26.17
C GLU A 171 -27.39 -5.48 26.35
N ASN A 172 -26.05 -5.51 26.40
CA ASN A 172 -25.25 -4.30 26.60
C ASN A 172 -25.27 -3.42 25.33
N PRO A 173 -25.70 -2.14 25.41
CA PRO A 173 -25.74 -1.25 24.25
C PRO A 173 -24.40 -1.06 23.54
N MET A 174 -23.27 -1.16 24.25
CA MET A 174 -21.94 -1.07 23.65
C MET A 174 -21.61 -2.31 22.80
N VAL A 175 -22.06 -3.48 23.24
CA VAL A 175 -21.91 -4.73 22.47
C VAL A 175 -22.79 -4.66 21.23
N ALA A 176 -24.05 -4.27 21.38
CA ALA A 176 -24.97 -4.07 20.25
C ALA A 176 -24.37 -3.14 19.19
N LYS A 177 -23.86 -1.98 19.59
CA LYS A 177 -23.18 -1.04 18.69
C LYS A 177 -21.92 -1.63 18.04
N SER A 178 -21.15 -2.42 18.77
CA SER A 178 -19.98 -3.11 18.21
C SER A 178 -20.39 -4.13 17.14
N VAL A 179 -21.48 -4.86 17.38
CA VAL A 179 -22.06 -5.80 16.41
C VAL A 179 -22.55 -5.05 15.18
N GLU A 180 -23.29 -3.95 15.33
CA GLU A 180 -23.71 -3.09 14.22
C GLU A 180 -22.51 -2.62 13.36
N ASN A 181 -21.43 -2.17 13.99
CA ASN A 181 -20.22 -1.76 13.29
C ASN A 181 -19.58 -2.94 12.53
N SER A 182 -19.57 -4.14 13.11
CA SER A 182 -19.10 -5.35 12.44
C SER A 182 -20.02 -5.73 11.28
N LEU A 183 -21.34 -5.63 11.43
CA LEU A 183 -22.31 -5.91 10.37
C LEU A 183 -22.21 -4.92 9.21
N ALA A 184 -21.76 -3.69 9.45
CA ALA A 184 -21.46 -2.73 8.39
C ALA A 184 -20.28 -3.17 7.49
N ILE A 185 -19.52 -4.19 7.89
CA ILE A 185 -18.45 -4.78 7.08
C ILE A 185 -19.09 -5.78 6.11
N THR A 186 -19.21 -5.38 4.85
CA THR A 186 -19.73 -6.21 3.77
C THR A 186 -18.65 -6.52 2.74
N ALA A 187 -18.84 -7.59 1.97
CA ALA A 187 -17.91 -7.96 0.90
C ALA A 187 -17.83 -6.87 -0.17
N GLU A 188 -18.96 -6.26 -0.51
CA GLU A 188 -19.07 -5.18 -1.49
C GLU A 188 -18.29 -3.95 -1.04
N ASN A 189 -18.40 -3.58 0.24
CA ASN A 189 -17.65 -2.44 0.79
C ASN A 189 -16.13 -2.72 0.89
N ILE A 190 -15.74 -3.96 1.20
CA ILE A 190 -14.33 -4.40 1.16
C ILE A 190 -13.77 -4.27 -0.25
N GLU A 191 -14.49 -4.77 -1.26
CA GLU A 191 -14.09 -4.73 -2.66
C GLU A 191 -13.99 -3.29 -3.18
N GLU A 192 -14.99 -2.47 -2.89
CA GLU A 192 -15.02 -1.04 -3.26
C GLU A 192 -13.79 -0.32 -2.71
N HIS A 193 -13.56 -0.37 -1.39
CA HIS A 193 -12.42 0.31 -0.78
C HIS A 193 -11.07 -0.25 -1.23
N THR A 194 -10.99 -1.56 -1.50
CA THR A 194 -9.76 -2.16 -2.04
C THR A 194 -9.46 -1.60 -3.44
N ASN A 195 -10.46 -1.59 -4.32
CA ASN A 195 -10.33 -1.11 -5.69
C ASN A 195 -10.02 0.40 -5.76
N GLU A 196 -10.71 1.21 -4.97
CA GLU A 196 -10.48 2.66 -4.88
C GLU A 196 -9.04 2.98 -4.49
N ASN A 197 -8.52 2.29 -3.47
CA ASN A 197 -7.18 2.56 -2.98
C ASN A 197 -6.10 1.92 -3.86
N TYR A 198 -6.40 0.79 -4.51
CA TYR A 198 -5.52 0.23 -5.54
C TYR A 198 -5.37 1.17 -6.75
N ALA A 199 -6.46 1.81 -7.18
CA ALA A 199 -6.40 2.82 -8.23
C ALA A 199 -5.55 4.04 -7.82
N LYS A 200 -5.66 4.50 -6.56
CA LYS A 200 -4.80 5.58 -6.01
C LYS A 200 -3.32 5.18 -6.00
N LEU A 201 -3.01 3.95 -5.59
CA LEU A 201 -1.65 3.40 -5.63
C LEU A 201 -1.08 3.40 -7.04
N LEU A 202 -1.80 2.82 -8.01
CA LEU A 202 -1.35 2.76 -9.40
C LEU A 202 -1.16 4.15 -10.01
N LYS A 203 -2.05 5.10 -9.69
CA LYS A 203 -1.92 6.49 -10.12
C LYS A 203 -0.64 7.14 -9.57
N TYR A 204 -0.34 6.91 -8.29
CA TYR A 204 0.89 7.40 -7.68
C TYR A 204 2.14 6.79 -8.33
N ILE A 205 2.18 5.47 -8.50
CA ILE A 205 3.34 4.77 -9.08
C ILE A 205 3.55 5.21 -10.54
N THR A 206 2.47 5.27 -11.33
CA THR A 206 2.53 5.73 -12.73
C THR A 206 3.06 7.15 -12.84
N LYS A 207 2.60 8.06 -11.96
CA LYS A 207 3.12 9.43 -11.87
C LYS A 207 4.61 9.43 -11.54
N THR A 208 5.01 8.61 -10.57
CA THR A 208 6.41 8.50 -10.13
C THR A 208 7.31 7.97 -11.23
N TYR A 209 6.92 6.91 -11.93
CA TYR A 209 7.60 6.40 -13.12
C TYR A 209 7.74 7.48 -14.19
N GLY A 210 6.66 8.22 -14.47
CA GLY A 210 6.70 9.33 -15.42
C GLY A 210 7.72 10.42 -15.04
N ILE A 211 7.89 10.70 -13.75
CA ILE A 211 8.90 11.66 -13.27
C ILE A 211 10.30 11.07 -13.36
N ILE A 212 10.49 9.81 -12.94
CA ILE A 212 11.78 9.11 -12.99
C ILE A 212 12.31 9.06 -14.43
N TYR A 213 11.48 8.71 -15.42
CA TYR A 213 11.91 8.63 -16.81
C TYR A 213 12.21 10.00 -17.44
N LYS A 214 11.48 11.05 -17.05
CA LYS A 214 11.65 12.40 -17.66
C LYS A 214 12.73 13.22 -16.97
N LYS A 215 12.74 13.23 -15.63
CA LYS A 215 13.55 14.11 -14.77
C LYS A 215 13.85 13.39 -13.44
N PRO A 216 14.74 12.40 -13.42
CA PRO A 216 14.94 11.56 -12.24
C PRO A 216 15.44 12.35 -11.01
N ASN A 217 16.18 13.45 -11.20
CA ASN A 217 16.60 14.34 -10.11
C ASN A 217 15.41 15.02 -9.39
N LYS A 218 14.23 15.06 -10.00
CA LYS A 218 12.99 15.64 -9.43
C LYS A 218 12.04 14.60 -8.84
N ALA A 219 12.35 13.31 -8.97
CA ALA A 219 11.54 12.23 -8.43
C ALA A 219 11.75 12.01 -6.92
N PHE A 220 12.86 12.52 -6.38
CA PHE A 220 13.28 12.31 -5.00
C PHE A 220 13.40 13.66 -4.28
N LYS A 221 13.18 13.65 -2.96
CA LYS A 221 13.52 14.80 -2.12
C LYS A 221 15.03 15.05 -2.22
N SER A 222 15.45 16.31 -2.33
CA SER A 222 16.87 16.67 -2.36
C SER A 222 17.49 16.38 -1.00
N ASP A 223 18.62 15.69 -0.98
CA ASP A 223 19.47 15.61 0.21
C ASP A 223 19.83 17.06 0.59
N SER A 224 19.37 17.51 1.76
CA SER A 224 19.68 18.85 2.29
C SER A 224 21.00 18.81 3.04
#